data_AF-A0A380P7F2-F1
#
_entry.id   AF-A0A380P7F2-F1
#
_cell.length_a   1.000
_cell.length_b   1.000
_cell.length_c   1.000
_cell.angle_alpha   90.00
_cell.angle_beta   90.00
_cell.angle_gamma   90.00
#
_symmetry.space_group_name_H-M   'P 1'
#
loop_
_entity.id
_entity.type
_entity.pdbx_description
1 polymer ?
#
loop_
_entity_poly.entity_id
_entity_poly.type
_entity_poly.pdbx_seq_one_letter_code
_entity_poly.pdbx_strand_id
1 'polypeptide(L)'
;MRRHRIRIDAKQPDECFWCHRVVLQRRGVNGKMVNYHKAQTNKHATESVEHQQGKQMLANYFKQKHYHVEIEQYLPQLKQRADMVLMSKQGQLTVIEYQCARISYAAVVRRTQCYQQANLHVHWILGGNYLRQLPYAFLKLSKNGLYAYFFHEEKVEK
;
A
#
# COMPACT_ATOMS: atom_id res chain seq x y z
N MET A 1 1.42 2.83 -12.88
CA MET A 1 2.82 3.29 -12.95
C MET A 1 2.92 4.61 -13.71
N ARG A 2 3.24 5.73 -13.07
CA ARG A 2 3.44 7.01 -13.78
C ARG A 2 4.72 6.92 -14.62
N ARG A 3 4.59 7.05 -15.95
CA ARG A 3 5.73 7.22 -16.86
C ARG A 3 6.20 8.67 -16.72
N HIS A 4 7.26 8.92 -15.98
CA HIS A 4 7.90 10.23 -15.88
C HIS A 4 9.29 10.18 -16.52
N ARG A 5 9.78 11.34 -16.95
CA ARG A 5 11.17 11.49 -17.40
C ARG A 5 12.08 11.39 -16.17
N ILE A 6 13.17 10.62 -16.28
CA ILE A 6 14.14 10.49 -15.19
C ILE A 6 14.81 11.85 -14.99
N ARG A 7 14.71 12.36 -13.76
CA ARG A 7 15.41 13.55 -13.28
C ARG A 7 16.27 13.15 -12.10
N ILE A 8 17.51 13.62 -12.10
CA ILE A 8 18.54 13.29 -11.12
C ILE A 8 18.99 14.61 -10.49
N ASP A 9 19.22 14.62 -9.17
CA ASP A 9 19.83 15.73 -8.45
C ASP A 9 21.35 15.54 -8.41
N ALA A 10 22.14 16.61 -8.56
CA ALA A 10 23.60 16.57 -8.47
C ALA A 10 24.08 16.03 -7.10
N LYS A 11 23.29 16.21 -6.03
CA LYS A 11 23.61 15.70 -4.70
C LYS A 11 23.39 14.19 -4.54
N GLN A 12 22.52 13.58 -5.37
CA GLN A 12 22.17 12.15 -5.29
C GLN A 12 22.00 11.59 -6.71
N PRO A 13 23.12 11.33 -7.41
CA PRO A 13 23.09 10.98 -8.83
C PRO A 13 22.47 9.60 -9.12
N ASP A 14 22.40 8.76 -8.10
CA ASP A 14 21.97 7.36 -8.21
C ASP A 14 20.47 7.19 -7.97
N GLU A 15 19.73 8.29 -7.79
CA GLU A 15 18.32 8.26 -7.39
C GLU A 15 17.46 9.21 -8.22
N CYS A 16 16.30 8.72 -8.68
CA CYS A 16 15.38 9.57 -9.41
C CYS A 16 14.61 10.50 -8.46
N PHE A 17 14.72 11.81 -8.68
CA PHE A 17 14.03 12.86 -7.92
C PHE A 17 12.51 12.65 -7.77
N TRP A 18 11.85 12.08 -8.78
CA TRP A 18 10.39 11.93 -8.80
C TRP A 18 9.87 10.66 -8.14
N CYS A 19 10.66 9.59 -8.14
CA CYS A 19 10.17 8.27 -7.72
C CYS A 19 11.12 7.53 -6.78
N HIS A 20 12.25 8.14 -6.44
CA HIS A 20 13.27 7.62 -5.53
C HIS A 20 13.79 6.23 -5.91
N ARG A 21 13.62 5.81 -7.17
CA ARG A 21 14.17 4.56 -7.68
C ARG A 21 15.62 4.76 -8.08
N VAL A 22 16.40 3.71 -7.85
CA VAL A 22 17.80 3.64 -8.28
C VAL A 22 17.88 3.88 -9.79
N VAL A 23 18.73 4.81 -10.18
CA VAL A 23 19.05 5.13 -11.56
C VAL A 23 20.40 4.51 -11.88
N LEU A 24 20.47 3.85 -13.02
CA LEU A 24 21.71 3.34 -13.59
C LEU A 24 22.01 4.09 -14.89
N GLN A 25 23.30 4.20 -15.20
CA GLN A 25 23.76 4.77 -16.45
C GLN A 25 24.29 3.66 -17.37
N ARG A 26 23.99 3.77 -18.66
CA ARG A 26 24.52 2.87 -19.69
C ARG A 26 24.92 3.71 -20.89
N ARG A 27 26.06 3.36 -21.49
CA ARG A 27 26.51 3.97 -22.73
C ARG A 27 25.56 3.53 -23.86
N GLY A 28 24.88 4.51 -24.46
CA GLY A 28 24.00 4.31 -25.60
C GLY A 28 24.78 4.07 -26.89
N VAL A 29 24.05 3.72 -27.95
CA VAL A 29 24.60 3.35 -29.27
C VAL A 29 25.47 4.45 -29.88
N ASN A 30 25.17 5.71 -29.57
CA ASN A 30 25.89 6.89 -30.07
C ASN A 30 26.96 7.39 -29.07
N GLY A 31 27.42 6.57 -28.13
CA GLY A 31 28.42 6.92 -27.11
C GLY A 31 27.91 7.81 -25.95
N LYS A 32 26.71 8.38 -26.06
CA LYS A 32 26.09 9.19 -24.98
C LYS A 32 25.63 8.33 -23.81
N MET A 33 25.83 8.82 -22.58
CA MET A 33 25.33 8.18 -21.36
C MET A 33 23.81 8.35 -21.26
N VAL A 34 23.09 7.24 -21.07
CA VAL A 34 21.64 7.20 -20.92
C VAL A 34 21.29 6.69 -19.53
N ASN A 35 20.38 7.41 -18.87
CA ASN A 35 19.85 7.06 -17.55
C ASN A 35 18.61 6.17 -17.70
N TYR A 36 18.52 5.11 -16.90
CA TYR A 36 17.36 4.23 -16.81
C TYR A 36 17.14 3.80 -15.36
N HIS A 37 15.90 3.51 -14.98
CA HIS A 37 15.66 2.92 -13.67
C HIS A 37 16.25 1.51 -13.64
N LYS A 38 16.97 1.18 -12.57
CA LYS A 38 17.31 -0.21 -12.26
C LYS A 38 16.01 -1.00 -12.27
N ALA A 39 15.96 -2.07 -13.09
CA ALA A 39 14.87 -3.01 -13.02
C ALA A 39 14.73 -3.43 -11.56
N GLN A 40 13.58 -3.15 -10.95
CA GLN A 40 13.33 -3.69 -9.63
C GLN A 40 13.36 -5.20 -9.81
N THR A 41 14.38 -5.86 -9.28
CA THR A 41 14.29 -7.27 -8.91
C THR A 41 13.29 -7.29 -7.77
N ASN A 42 12.02 -7.25 -8.16
CA ASN A 42 10.89 -7.17 -7.25
C ASN A 42 10.85 -8.49 -6.48
N LYS A 43 11.58 -8.58 -5.36
CA LYS A 43 11.26 -9.55 -4.30
C LYS A 43 9.88 -9.26 -3.70
N HIS A 44 9.35 -8.07 -3.96
CA HIS A 44 7.94 -7.74 -3.81
C HIS A 44 7.30 -7.83 -5.18
N ALA A 45 6.68 -8.98 -5.48
CA ALA A 45 5.88 -9.21 -6.67
C ALA A 45 5.14 -7.92 -7.08
N THR A 46 5.14 -7.61 -8.37
CA THR A 46 4.28 -6.57 -8.93
C THR A 46 2.89 -6.72 -8.34
N GLU A 47 2.51 -5.75 -7.51
CA GLU A 47 1.21 -5.69 -6.87
C GLU A 47 0.12 -5.95 -7.91
N SER A 48 -0.83 -6.83 -7.57
CA SER A 48 -1.83 -7.27 -8.53
C SER A 48 -2.79 -6.14 -8.88
N VAL A 49 -3.47 -6.26 -10.03
CA VAL A 49 -4.47 -5.27 -10.47
C VAL A 49 -5.58 -5.14 -9.43
N GLU A 50 -5.99 -6.26 -8.81
CA GLU A 50 -7.00 -6.30 -7.76
C GLU A 50 -6.57 -5.52 -6.52
N HIS A 51 -5.29 -5.56 -6.15
CA HIS A 51 -4.77 -4.79 -5.02
C HIS A 51 -4.85 -3.28 -5.31
N GLN A 52 -4.41 -2.86 -6.49
CA GLN A 52 -4.49 -1.46 -6.92
C GLN A 52 -5.94 -0.96 -6.98
N GLN A 53 -6.85 -1.77 -7.52
CA GLN A 53 -8.28 -1.46 -7.57
C GLN A 53 -8.88 -1.35 -6.17
N GLY A 54 -8.57 -2.28 -5.26
CA GLY A 54 -9.04 -2.25 -3.88
C GLY A 54 -8.59 -0.98 -3.14
N LYS A 55 -7.33 -0.57 -3.29
CA LYS A 55 -6.85 0.72 -2.76
C LYS A 55 -7.61 1.91 -3.33
N GLN A 56 -7.84 1.91 -4.64
CA GLN A 56 -8.56 3.02 -5.28
C GLN A 56 -10.03 3.10 -4.79
N MET A 57 -10.69 1.96 -4.60
CA MET A 57 -12.03 1.90 -4.02
C MET A 57 -12.06 2.44 -2.58
N LEU A 58 -11.11 2.03 -1.75
CA LEU A 58 -10.98 2.54 -0.38
C LEU A 58 -10.71 4.05 -0.37
N ALA A 59 -9.82 4.53 -1.23
CA ALA A 59 -9.54 5.95 -1.34
C ALA A 59 -10.77 6.77 -1.73
N ASN A 60 -11.54 6.29 -2.71
CA ASN A 60 -12.79 6.94 -3.11
C ASN A 60 -13.81 6.95 -1.96
N TYR A 61 -13.93 5.86 -1.21
CA TYR A 61 -14.80 5.77 -0.04
C TYR A 61 -14.43 6.81 1.03
N PHE A 62 -13.15 6.92 1.41
CA PHE A 62 -12.72 7.88 2.42
C PHE A 62 -12.82 9.33 1.95
N LYS A 63 -12.53 9.61 0.67
CA LYS A 63 -12.77 10.94 0.07
C LYS A 63 -14.25 11.35 0.15
N GLN A 64 -15.17 10.43 -0.14
CA GLN A 64 -16.61 10.66 0.01
C GLN A 64 -17.03 10.93 1.46
N LYS A 65 -16.26 10.43 2.44
CA LYS A 65 -16.43 10.73 3.88
C LYS A 65 -15.65 11.97 4.33
N HIS A 66 -15.19 12.80 3.38
CA HIS A 66 -14.48 14.06 3.63
C HIS A 66 -13.12 13.92 4.32
N TYR A 67 -12.45 12.79 4.17
CA TYR A 67 -11.02 12.67 4.49
C TYR A 67 -10.19 13.21 3.34
N HIS A 68 -9.06 13.84 3.67
CA HIS A 68 -7.98 13.99 2.71
C HIS A 68 -7.20 12.67 2.65
N VAL A 69 -6.86 12.21 1.44
CA VAL A 69 -6.38 10.84 1.20
C VAL A 69 -5.21 10.86 0.24
N GLU A 70 -4.05 10.41 0.73
CA GLU A 70 -2.85 10.16 -0.06
C GLU A 70 -2.64 8.64 -0.20
N ILE A 71 -2.41 8.17 -1.43
CA ILE A 71 -2.23 6.74 -1.76
C ILE A 71 -0.75 6.50 -2.09
N GLU A 72 -0.19 5.36 -1.68
CA GLU A 72 1.23 5.01 -1.82
C GLU A 72 2.17 6.04 -1.16
N GLN A 73 1.74 6.62 -0.04
CA GLN A 73 2.50 7.66 0.64
C GLN A 73 3.78 7.07 1.24
N TYR A 74 4.92 7.55 0.75
CA TYR A 74 6.21 7.27 1.38
C TYR A 74 6.38 8.14 2.62
N LEU A 75 6.78 7.52 3.73
CA LEU A 75 7.04 8.19 4.99
C LEU A 75 8.55 8.09 5.29
N PRO A 76 9.36 9.11 4.92
CA PRO A 76 10.82 9.04 5.00
C PRO A 76 11.34 8.75 6.39
N GLN A 77 10.70 9.32 7.42
CA GLN A 77 11.08 9.13 8.82
C GLN A 77 10.94 7.67 9.27
N LEU A 78 9.98 6.95 8.69
CA LEU A 78 9.72 5.54 8.97
C LEU A 78 10.40 4.59 7.99
N LYS A 79 10.99 5.13 6.91
CA LYS A 79 11.57 4.37 5.80
C LYS A 79 10.63 3.29 5.26
N GLN A 80 9.33 3.56 5.27
CA GLN A 80 8.30 2.66 4.77
C GLN A 80 7.25 3.41 3.95
N ARG A 81 6.59 2.66 3.07
CA ARG A 81 5.46 3.14 2.27
C ARG A 81 4.17 2.60 2.87
N ALA A 82 3.28 3.52 3.19
CA ALA A 82 1.90 3.22 3.56
C ALA A 82 1.08 3.06 2.28
N ASP A 83 0.13 2.13 2.27
CA ASP A 83 -0.82 2.02 1.15
C ASP A 83 -1.67 3.28 1.05
N MET A 84 -2.14 3.80 2.19
CA MET A 84 -2.83 5.10 2.24
C MET A 84 -2.59 5.83 3.56
N VAL A 85 -2.60 7.16 3.50
CA VAL A 85 -2.66 8.05 4.67
C VAL A 85 -3.92 8.89 4.58
N LEU A 86 -4.72 8.85 5.64
CA LEU A 86 -5.94 9.62 5.81
C LEU A 86 -5.67 10.77 6.77
N MET A 87 -6.20 11.95 6.45
CA MET A 87 -6.26 13.07 7.37
C MET A 87 -7.73 13.43 7.61
N SER A 88 -8.15 13.38 8.87
CA SER A 88 -9.50 13.80 9.28
C SER A 88 -9.64 15.32 9.25
N LYS A 89 -10.88 15.82 9.34
CA LYS A 89 -11.12 17.27 9.45
C LYS A 89 -10.48 17.89 10.70
N GLN A 90 -10.29 17.10 11.75
CA GLN A 90 -9.66 17.48 13.00
C GLN A 90 -8.13 17.39 12.94
N GLY A 91 -7.55 17.05 11.78
CA GLY A 91 -6.09 16.95 11.58
C GLY A 91 -5.47 15.63 12.06
N GLN A 92 -6.26 14.65 12.48
CA GLN A 92 -5.74 13.35 12.88
C GLN A 92 -5.28 12.55 11.67
N LEU A 93 -4.06 12.02 11.74
CA LEU A 93 -3.47 11.17 10.70
C LEU A 93 -3.67 9.69 11.02
N THR A 94 -4.18 8.95 10.04
CA THR A 94 -4.41 7.51 10.13
C THR A 94 -3.88 6.82 8.89
N VAL A 95 -3.04 5.82 9.08
CA VAL A 95 -2.52 4.94 8.04
C VAL A 95 -3.51 3.80 7.79
N ILE A 96 -3.74 3.49 6.52
CA ILE A 96 -4.43 2.27 6.10
C ILE A 96 -3.42 1.39 5.37
N GLU A 97 -3.35 0.13 5.79
CA GLU A 97 -2.62 -0.94 5.12
C GLU A 97 -3.65 -1.87 4.48
N TYR A 98 -3.61 -2.01 3.16
CA TYR A 98 -4.50 -2.88 2.40
C TYR A 98 -3.75 -4.14 1.98
N GLN A 99 -3.95 -5.25 2.69
CA GLN A 99 -3.16 -6.44 2.47
C GLN A 99 -3.92 -7.48 1.65
N CYS A 100 -3.54 -7.68 0.39
CA CYS A 100 -4.08 -8.76 -0.46
C CYS A 100 -3.16 -9.98 -0.57
N ALA A 101 -1.88 -9.90 -0.22
CA ALA A 101 -0.97 -11.05 -0.32
C ALA A 101 -0.69 -11.63 1.07
N ARG A 102 -0.18 -12.86 1.16
CA ARG A 102 0.30 -13.40 2.44
C ARG A 102 1.40 -12.49 3.00
N ILE A 103 1.24 -12.05 4.24
CA ILE A 103 2.23 -11.31 5.02
C ILE A 103 2.46 -12.08 6.31
N SER A 104 3.71 -12.14 6.78
CA SER A 104 4.01 -12.78 8.07
C SER A 104 3.51 -11.92 9.23
N TYR A 105 3.13 -12.58 10.33
CA TYR A 105 2.75 -11.90 11.57
C TYR A 105 3.85 -10.93 12.05
N ALA A 106 5.10 -11.37 12.04
CA ALA A 106 6.25 -10.54 12.43
C ALA A 106 6.37 -9.26 11.57
N ALA A 107 6.05 -9.33 10.26
CA ALA A 107 6.07 -8.17 9.39
C ALA A 107 4.91 -7.19 9.70
N VAL A 108 3.72 -7.70 10.01
CA VAL A 108 2.57 -6.89 10.45
C VAL A 108 2.88 -6.16 11.76
N VAL A 109 3.41 -6.87 12.75
CA VAL A 109 3.80 -6.30 14.05
C VAL A 109 4.85 -5.21 13.86
N ARG A 110 5.92 -5.49 13.12
CA ARG A 110 7.00 -4.52 12.87
C ARG A 110 6.49 -3.24 12.20
N ARG A 111 5.67 -3.36 11.14
CA ARG A 111 5.10 -2.20 10.44
C ARG A 111 4.19 -1.39 11.36
N THR A 112 3.33 -2.09 12.11
CA THR A 112 2.38 -1.47 13.05
C THR A 112 3.10 -0.68 14.13
N GLN A 113 4.10 -1.27 14.77
CA GLN A 113 4.91 -0.61 15.79
C GLN A 113 5.64 0.61 15.24
N CYS A 114 6.16 0.52 14.02
CA CYS A 114 6.84 1.64 13.36
C CYS A 114 5.91 2.85 13.15
N TYR A 115 4.63 2.63 12.79
CA TYR A 115 3.64 3.72 12.72
C TYR A 115 3.28 4.28 14.10
N GLN A 116 3.04 3.40 15.07
CA GLN A 116 2.67 3.80 16.44
C GLN A 116 3.76 4.64 17.12
N GLN A 117 5.03 4.29 16.91
CA GLN A 117 6.18 5.06 17.42
C GLN A 117 6.25 6.48 16.86
N ALA A 118 5.65 6.74 15.69
CA ALA A 118 5.51 8.07 15.11
C ALA A 118 4.14 8.71 15.39
N ASN A 119 3.39 8.21 16.39
CA ASN A 119 2.06 8.68 16.74
C ASN A 119 1.04 8.62 15.58
N LEU A 120 1.23 7.67 14.66
CA LEU A 120 0.29 7.40 13.59
C LEU A 120 -0.59 6.22 13.96
N HIS A 121 -1.91 6.42 13.91
CA HIS A 121 -2.86 5.32 13.99
C HIS A 121 -2.74 4.47 12.73
N VAL A 122 -2.90 3.15 12.83
CA VAL A 122 -2.85 2.25 11.68
C VAL A 122 -4.00 1.24 11.74
N HIS A 123 -4.68 1.08 10.62
CA HIS A 123 -5.68 0.03 10.42
C HIS A 123 -5.29 -0.86 9.25
N TRP A 124 -5.42 -2.16 9.46
CA TRP A 124 -5.22 -3.18 8.44
C TRP A 124 -6.57 -3.59 7.85
N ILE A 125 -6.67 -3.55 6.53
CA ILE A 125 -7.81 -4.03 5.77
C ILE A 125 -7.34 -5.21 4.93
N LEU A 126 -7.92 -6.39 5.18
CA LEU A 126 -7.58 -7.59 4.44
C LEU A 126 -8.37 -7.65 3.12
N GLY A 127 -7.65 -7.85 2.02
CA GLY A 127 -8.23 -8.00 0.69
C GLY A 127 -8.74 -9.42 0.41
N GLY A 128 -9.35 -9.60 -0.76
CA GLY A 128 -10.11 -10.81 -1.13
C GLY A 128 -9.36 -12.14 -1.07
N ASN A 129 -8.03 -12.14 -1.12
CA ASN A 129 -7.24 -13.37 -0.98
C ASN A 129 -7.26 -13.95 0.44
N TYR A 130 -7.41 -13.11 1.48
CA TYR A 130 -7.61 -13.59 2.86
C TYR A 130 -9.02 -14.11 3.09
N LEU A 131 -10.01 -13.51 2.42
CA LEU A 131 -11.40 -13.93 2.47
C LEU A 131 -11.59 -15.38 1.99
N ARG A 132 -10.75 -15.85 1.07
CA ARG A 132 -10.75 -17.23 0.58
C ARG A 132 -10.06 -18.23 1.52
N GLN A 133 -9.42 -17.78 2.60
CA GLN A 133 -8.61 -18.61 3.50
C GLN A 133 -9.07 -18.52 4.98
N LEU A 134 -10.12 -17.75 5.29
CA LEU A 134 -10.67 -17.62 6.64
C LEU A 134 -12.05 -18.30 6.70
N PRO A 135 -12.20 -19.45 7.38
CA PRO A 135 -13.44 -20.24 7.35
C PRO A 135 -14.62 -19.62 8.11
N TYR A 136 -14.42 -18.58 8.94
CA TYR A 136 -15.49 -18.02 9.77
C TYR A 136 -15.48 -16.48 9.79
N ALA A 137 -16.62 -15.92 9.42
CA ALA A 137 -17.05 -14.52 9.41
C ALA A 137 -16.53 -13.58 8.31
N PHE A 138 -17.47 -12.87 7.68
CA PHE A 138 -17.20 -11.73 6.80
C PHE A 138 -17.70 -10.44 7.43
N LEU A 139 -16.80 -9.47 7.57
CA LEU A 139 -17.16 -8.09 7.87
C LEU A 139 -17.45 -7.36 6.56
N LYS A 140 -18.71 -6.99 6.36
CA LYS A 140 -19.17 -6.23 5.18
C LYS A 140 -19.50 -4.81 5.61
N LEU A 141 -18.66 -3.88 5.19
CA LEU A 141 -18.95 -2.46 5.32
C LEU A 141 -19.93 -2.04 4.21
N SER A 142 -21.08 -1.48 4.58
CA SER A 142 -22.05 -0.92 3.64
C SER A 142 -22.34 0.55 3.96
N LYS A 143 -23.18 1.19 3.14
CA LYS A 143 -23.58 2.59 3.36
C LYS A 143 -24.29 2.81 4.71
N ASN A 144 -24.86 1.75 5.30
CA ASN A 144 -25.65 1.81 6.53
C ASN A 144 -24.89 1.38 7.79
N GLY A 145 -23.60 1.02 7.69
CA GLY A 145 -22.80 0.59 8.83
C GLY A 145 -21.95 -0.65 8.53
N LEU A 146 -21.25 -1.13 9.57
CA LEU A 146 -20.45 -2.34 9.52
C LEU A 146 -21.29 -3.54 9.95
N TYR A 147 -21.42 -4.54 9.08
CA TYR A 147 -22.20 -5.74 9.35
C TYR A 147 -21.27 -6.94 9.45
N ALA A 148 -21.46 -7.75 10.49
CA ALA A 148 -20.78 -9.03 10.64
C ALA A 148 -21.75 -10.16 10.26
N TYR A 149 -21.37 -10.95 9.25
CA TYR A 149 -22.11 -12.15 8.87
C TYR A 149 -21.37 -13.37 9.39
N PHE A 150 -22.00 -14.09 10.32
CA PHE A 150 -21.51 -15.33 10.89
C PHE A 150 -22.23 -16.51 10.23
N PHE A 151 -21.48 -17.56 9.88
CA PHE A 151 -22.05 -18.84 9.45
C PHE A 151 -21.80 -19.86 10.55
N HIS A 152 -22.86 -20.52 11.01
CA HIS A 152 -22.75 -21.76 11.79
C HIS A 152 -22.67 -22.94 10.82
N GLU A 153 -21.72 -23.84 11.00
CA GLU A 153 -21.78 -25.16 10.38
C GLU A 153 -22.89 -25.96 11.06
N GLU A 154 -23.99 -26.24 10.36
CA GLU A 154 -24.76 -27.44 10.67
C GLU A 154 -23.97 -28.63 10.11
N LYS A 155 -23.45 -29.46 11.01
CA LYS A 155 -22.93 -30.78 10.65
C LYS A 155 -24.10 -31.59 10.06
N VAL A 156 -24.05 -31.86 8.76
CA VAL A 156 -24.84 -32.95 8.17
C VAL A 156 -23.99 -34.20 8.25
N GLU A 157 -24.25 -35.04 9.25
CA GLU A 157 -23.84 -36.45 9.21
C GLU A 157 -24.63 -37.16 8.11
N LYS A 158 -23.91 -37.82 7.19
CA LYS A 158 -24.18 -39.18 6.71
C LYS A 158 -22.99 -39.69 5.90
#